data_AF-A0A7Y5HVX7-F1
#
_entry.id   AF-A0A7Y5HVX7-F1
#
_cell.length_a   1.000
_cell.length_b   1.000
_cell.length_c   1.000
_cell.angle_alpha   90.00
_cell.angle_beta   90.00
_cell.angle_gamma   90.00
#
_symmetry.space_group_name_H-M   'P 1'
#
loop_
_entity.id
_entity.type
_entity.pdbx_description
1 polymer ?
#
loop_
_entity_poly.entity_id
_entity_poly.type
_entity_poly.pdbx_seq_one_letter_code
_entity_poly.pdbx_strand_id
1 'polypeptide(L)'
;MNLPASPSGARDPRPSVTQQRVLDRIAAQRERLNARRAQRLVVQAQADNGQVPGADLPLVQRLVWFTREHPVVVAAVAGAALMAGPRRLVRWAGVALPLILKLRGR
;
A
#
# COMPACT_ATOMS: atom_id res chain seq x y z
N MET A 1 29.45 30.22 -18.57
CA MET A 1 28.78 29.15 -17.80
C MET A 1 29.43 29.10 -16.42
N ASN A 2 28.86 29.80 -15.45
CA ASN A 2 29.41 30.00 -14.11
C ASN A 2 28.67 29.06 -13.14
N LEU A 3 29.37 28.07 -12.57
CA LEU A 3 28.85 27.25 -11.48
C LEU A 3 29.16 27.97 -10.15
N PRO A 4 28.20 28.10 -9.20
CA PRO A 4 28.52 28.65 -7.90
C PRO A 4 29.43 27.69 -7.15
N ALA A 5 30.63 28.16 -6.81
CA ALA A 5 31.58 27.47 -5.95
C ALA A 5 30.91 27.11 -4.62
N SER A 6 30.78 25.81 -4.34
CA SER A 6 30.44 25.34 -2.99
C SER A 6 31.58 25.73 -2.05
N PRO A 7 31.32 26.46 -0.95
CA PRO A 7 32.37 26.78 0.00
C PRO A 7 32.91 25.50 0.62
N SER A 8 34.18 25.26 0.33
CA SER A 8 34.99 24.17 0.83
C SER A 8 35.08 24.20 2.36
N GLY A 9 34.90 23.03 2.99
CA GLY A 9 35.87 22.41 3.92
C GLY A 9 36.67 23.27 4.90
N ALA A 10 36.13 24.36 5.43
CA ALA A 10 36.81 25.19 6.43
C ALA A 10 36.48 24.67 7.84
N ARG A 11 37.45 23.97 8.45
CA ARG A 11 37.59 23.65 9.90
C ARG A 11 36.28 23.57 10.66
N ASP A 12 35.81 22.36 10.97
CA ASP A 12 34.68 22.18 11.90
C ASP A 12 34.98 22.93 13.22
N PRO A 13 34.35 24.10 13.46
CA PRO A 13 34.48 24.74 14.75
C PRO A 13 33.75 23.81 15.71
N ARG A 14 34.38 23.47 16.84
CA ARG A 14 33.62 22.83 17.94
C ARG A 14 32.37 23.68 18.14
N PRO A 15 31.16 23.09 18.04
CA PRO A 15 29.93 23.86 18.03
C PRO A 15 29.90 24.72 19.29
N SER A 16 29.59 26.01 19.13
CA SER A 16 29.44 26.89 20.27
C SER A 16 28.35 26.32 21.20
N VAL A 17 28.39 26.66 22.50
CA VAL A 17 27.40 26.15 23.47
C VAL A 17 25.96 26.42 23.02
N THR A 18 25.74 27.52 22.31
CA THR A 18 24.45 27.87 21.69
C THR A 18 24.08 26.95 20.52
N GLN A 19 25.03 26.57 19.66
CA GLN A 19 24.82 25.61 18.58
C GLN A 19 24.55 24.21 19.12
N GLN A 20 25.25 23.78 20.17
CA GLN A 20 25.02 22.48 20.79
C GLN A 20 23.58 22.32 21.30
N ARG A 21 23.03 23.35 21.95
CA ARG A 21 21.63 23.35 22.41
C ARG A 21 20.61 23.23 21.27
N VAL A 22 20.92 23.78 20.09
CA VAL A 22 20.07 23.64 18.91
C VAL A 22 20.14 22.22 18.36
N LEU A 23 21.33 21.63 18.31
CA LEU A 23 21.51 20.24 17.88
C LEU A 23 20.79 19.26 18.80
N ASP A 24 20.88 19.45 20.12
CA ASP A 24 20.18 18.61 21.11
C ASP A 24 18.65 18.70 20.91
N ARG A 25 18.14 19.90 20.62
CA ARG A 25 16.72 20.10 20.30
C ARG A 25 16.32 19.41 19.01
N ILE A 26 17.14 19.48 17.97
CA ILE A 26 16.90 18.80 16.68
C ILE A 26 16.91 17.28 16.87
N ALA A 27 17.83 16.75 17.67
CA ALA A 27 17.89 15.31 17.97
C ALA A 27 16.58 14.84 18.63
N ALA A 28 16.12 15.56 19.66
CA ALA A 28 14.85 15.26 20.33
C ALA A 28 13.63 15.36 19.39
N GLN A 29 13.64 16.30 18.44
CA GLN A 29 12.59 16.42 17.42
C GLN A 29 12.61 15.27 16.41
N ARG A 30 13.81 14.88 15.95
CA ARG A 30 13.99 13.78 14.99
C ARG A 30 13.57 12.45 15.59
N GLU A 31 13.83 12.22 16.87
CA GLU A 31 13.41 10.99 17.56
C GLU A 31 11.88 10.86 17.59
N ARG A 32 11.16 11.97 17.87
CA ARG A 32 9.69 12.01 17.77
C ARG A 32 9.18 11.73 16.36
N LEU A 33 9.86 12.22 15.32
CA LEU A 33 9.50 11.97 13.93
C LEU A 33 9.81 10.53 13.51
N ASN A 34 10.93 9.97 13.96
CA ASN A 34 11.35 8.61 13.66
C ASN A 34 10.39 7.58 14.29
N ALA A 35 9.92 7.80 15.51
CA ALA A 35 8.89 6.96 16.14
C ALA A 35 7.60 6.87 15.29
N ARG A 36 7.18 8.01 14.70
CA ARG A 36 6.01 8.06 13.79
C ARG A 36 6.31 7.41 12.44
N ARG A 37 7.52 7.56 11.91
CA ARG A 37 7.94 6.93 10.64
C ARG A 37 8.04 5.41 10.78
N ALA A 38 8.53 4.89 11.90
CA ALA A 38 8.60 3.45 12.15
C ALA A 38 7.21 2.79 12.05
N GLN A 39 6.17 3.41 12.64
CA GLN A 39 4.80 2.91 12.51
C GLN A 39 4.29 2.93 11.06
N ARG A 40 4.59 3.99 10.30
CA ARG A 40 4.22 4.08 8.88
C ARG A 40 4.96 3.06 8.02
N LEU A 41 6.23 2.80 8.29
CA LEU A 41 7.03 1.80 7.60
C LEU A 41 6.55 0.38 7.91
N VAL A 42 6.09 0.09 9.14
CA VAL A 42 5.47 -1.21 9.47
C VAL A 42 4.14 -1.39 8.74
N VAL A 43 3.29 -0.36 8.70
CA VAL A 43 2.01 -0.40 7.96
C VAL A 43 2.25 -0.50 6.45
N GLN A 44 3.21 0.24 5.90
CA GLN A 44 3.60 0.12 4.50
C GLN A 44 4.24 -1.23 4.20
N ALA A 45 5.12 -1.75 5.05
CA ALA A 45 5.72 -3.07 4.88
C ALA A 45 4.68 -4.20 4.98
N GLN A 46 3.61 -4.03 5.79
CA GLN A 46 2.47 -4.94 5.81
C GLN A 46 1.60 -4.82 4.54
N ALA A 47 1.48 -3.63 3.96
CA ALA A 47 0.79 -3.41 2.69
C ALA A 47 1.61 -3.93 1.48
N ASP A 48 2.93 -3.72 1.47
CA ASP A 48 3.88 -4.19 0.45
C ASP A 48 4.20 -5.69 0.59
N ASN A 49 4.11 -6.28 1.79
CA ASN A 49 4.01 -7.74 1.97
C ASN A 49 2.65 -8.31 1.52
N GLY A 50 1.87 -7.55 0.75
CA GLY A 50 0.82 -8.05 -0.13
C GLY A 50 1.31 -9.02 -1.23
N GLN A 51 2.31 -9.85 -0.95
CA GLN A 51 2.57 -11.07 -1.69
C GLN A 51 1.43 -12.03 -1.38
N VAL A 52 0.44 -12.06 -2.28
CA VAL A 52 -0.65 -13.03 -2.40
C VAL A 52 -1.35 -13.27 -1.06
N PRO A 53 -2.58 -12.76 -0.83
CA PRO A 53 -3.28 -13.07 0.42
C PRO A 53 -3.18 -14.58 0.64
N GLY A 54 -2.61 -14.99 1.78
CA GLY A 54 -2.44 -16.41 2.09
C GLY A 54 -3.77 -17.13 1.94
N ALA A 55 -3.75 -18.42 1.62
CA ALA A 55 -4.94 -19.25 1.43
C ALA A 55 -5.97 -19.14 2.59
N ASP A 56 -5.54 -18.63 3.74
CA ASP A 56 -6.29 -18.46 4.98
C ASP A 56 -7.11 -17.16 5.08
N LEU A 57 -6.97 -16.22 4.14
CA LEU A 57 -7.77 -14.98 4.18
C LEU A 57 -9.22 -15.27 3.74
N PRO A 58 -10.25 -14.93 4.54
CA PRO A 58 -11.63 -15.19 4.18
C PRO A 58 -11.99 -14.54 2.83
N LEU A 59 -12.67 -15.30 1.96
CA LEU A 59 -12.95 -14.91 0.57
C LEU A 59 -13.63 -13.54 0.45
N VAL A 60 -14.49 -13.20 1.41
CA VAL A 60 -15.16 -11.90 1.46
C VAL A 60 -14.16 -10.76 1.63
N GLN A 61 -13.14 -10.95 2.46
CA GLN A 61 -12.11 -9.93 2.71
C GLN A 61 -11.18 -9.75 1.51
N ARG A 62 -10.86 -10.84 0.79
CA ARG A 62 -10.17 -10.75 -0.51
C ARG A 62 -10.99 -9.98 -1.54
N LEU A 63 -12.30 -10.22 -1.58
CA LEU A 63 -13.20 -9.55 -2.52
C LEU A 63 -13.22 -8.04 -2.27
N VAL A 64 -13.33 -7.61 -1.00
CA VAL A 64 -13.29 -6.19 -0.62
C VAL A 64 -11.95 -5.56 -1.03
N TRP A 65 -10.84 -6.28 -0.86
CA TRP A 65 -9.53 -5.77 -1.28
C TRP A 65 -9.44 -5.64 -2.80
N PHE A 66 -9.87 -6.66 -3.55
CA PHE A 66 -9.94 -6.64 -5.02
C PHE A 66 -10.81 -5.49 -5.54
N THR A 67 -11.93 -5.21 -4.87
CA THR A 67 -12.80 -4.10 -5.29
C THR A 67 -12.14 -2.74 -5.19
N ARG A 68 -11.22 -2.58 -4.24
CA ARG A 68 -10.48 -1.34 -4.03
C ARG A 68 -9.34 -1.18 -5.03
N GLU A 69 -8.68 -2.27 -5.39
CA GLU A 69 -7.55 -2.26 -6.32
C GLU A 69 -7.98 -2.22 -7.79
N HIS A 70 -9.14 -2.79 -8.13
CA HIS A 70 -9.63 -2.88 -9.51
C HIS A 70 -11.04 -2.29 -9.70
N PRO A 71 -11.25 -0.99 -9.42
CA PRO A 71 -12.58 -0.36 -9.50
C PRO A 71 -13.18 -0.43 -10.91
N VAL A 72 -12.36 -0.37 -11.96
CA VAL A 72 -12.81 -0.47 -13.36
C VAL A 72 -13.36 -1.85 -13.68
N VAL A 73 -12.70 -2.92 -13.22
CA VAL A 73 -13.15 -4.30 -13.45
C VAL A 73 -14.48 -4.53 -12.72
N VAL A 74 -14.60 -4.04 -11.49
CA VAL A 74 -15.85 -4.12 -10.72
C VAL A 74 -16.98 -3.39 -11.42
N ALA A 75 -16.75 -2.16 -11.89
CA ALA A 75 -17.76 -1.38 -12.60
C ALA A 75 -18.20 -2.06 -13.90
N ALA A 76 -17.27 -2.64 -14.66
CA ALA A 76 -17.57 -3.39 -15.87
C ALA A 76 -18.41 -4.64 -15.57
N VAL A 77 -18.05 -5.42 -14.56
CA VAL A 77 -18.81 -6.62 -14.15
C VAL A 77 -20.20 -6.24 -13.65
N ALA A 78 -20.31 -5.21 -12.81
CA ALA A 78 -21.59 -4.72 -12.30
C ALA A 78 -22.49 -4.21 -13.44
N GLY A 79 -21.94 -3.42 -14.37
CA GLY A 79 -22.66 -2.94 -15.55
C GLY A 79 -23.13 -4.08 -16.45
N ALA A 80 -22.27 -5.06 -16.71
CA ALA A 80 -22.62 -6.25 -17.48
C ALA A 80 -23.72 -7.09 -16.80
N ALA A 81 -23.66 -7.24 -15.47
CA ALA A 81 -24.66 -7.94 -14.69
C ALA A 81 -26.03 -7.25 -14.75
N LEU A 82 -26.06 -5.91 -14.66
CA LEU A 82 -27.27 -5.12 -14.80
C LEU A 82 -27.89 -5.25 -16.19
N MET A 83 -27.07 -5.23 -17.25
CA MET A 83 -27.52 -5.40 -18.64
C MET A 83 -28.02 -6.82 -18.95
N ALA A 84 -27.42 -7.85 -18.36
CA ALA A 84 -27.81 -9.25 -18.60
C ALA A 84 -29.14 -9.64 -17.91
N GLY A 85 -29.43 -9.02 -16.76
CA GLY A 85 -30.61 -9.31 -15.95
C GLY A 85 -30.51 -10.63 -15.15
N PRO A 86 -31.32 -10.76 -14.08
CA PRO A 86 -31.15 -11.83 -13.08
C PRO A 86 -31.38 -13.23 -13.64
N ARG A 87 -32.35 -13.40 -14.57
CA ARG A 87 -32.65 -14.70 -15.17
C ARG A 87 -31.49 -15.28 -15.99
N ARG A 88 -30.72 -14.43 -16.68
CA ARG A 88 -29.56 -14.89 -17.46
C ARG A 88 -28.38 -15.23 -16.55
N LEU A 89 -28.17 -14.46 -15.48
CA LEU A 89 -27.11 -14.74 -14.50
C LEU A 89 -27.26 -16.12 -13.86
N VAL A 90 -28.46 -16.50 -13.42
CA VAL A 90 -28.70 -17.84 -12.82
C VAL A 90 -28.40 -18.96 -13.81
N ARG A 91 -28.77 -18.79 -15.08
CA ARG A 91 -28.53 -19.80 -16.12
C ARG A 91 -27.03 -19.98 -16.39
N TRP A 92 -26.28 -18.89 -16.44
CA TRP A 92 -24.82 -18.93 -16.60
C TRP A 92 -24.10 -19.42 -15.35
N ALA A 93 -24.62 -19.12 -14.15
CA ALA A 93 -24.08 -19.65 -12.90
C ALA A 93 -24.13 -21.18 -12.88
N GLY A 94 -25.23 -21.80 -13.32
CA GLY A 94 -25.33 -23.27 -13.42
C GLY A 94 -24.31 -23.90 -14.37
N VAL A 95 -23.91 -23.19 -15.44
CA VAL A 95 -22.92 -23.67 -16.41
C VAL A 95 -21.48 -23.40 -15.94
N ALA A 96 -21.22 -22.26 -15.30
CA ALA A 96 -19.89 -21.86 -14.84
C ALA A 96 -19.47 -22.53 -13.51
N LEU A 97 -20.42 -22.74 -12.60
CA LEU A 97 -20.19 -23.35 -11.28
C LEU A 97 -19.41 -24.68 -11.32
N PRO A 98 -19.75 -25.67 -12.18
CA PRO A 98 -19.02 -26.94 -12.22
C PRO A 98 -17.57 -26.78 -12.71
N LEU A 99 -17.29 -25.82 -13.60
CA LEU A 99 -15.92 -25.52 -14.03
C LEU A 99 -15.11 -24.91 -12.90
N ILE A 100 -15.68 -23.95 -12.16
CA ILE A 100 -15.03 -23.31 -11.01
C ILE A 100 -14.71 -24.34 -9.92
N LEU A 101 -15.64 -25.26 -9.63
CA LEU A 101 -15.41 -26.33 -8.66
C LEU A 101 -14.27 -27.28 -9.10
N LYS A 102 -14.15 -27.57 -10.41
CA LYS A 102 -13.02 -28.35 -10.95
C LYS A 102 -11.68 -27.65 -10.79
N LEU A 103 -11.64 -26.32 -10.95
CA LEU A 103 -10.42 -25.53 -10.75
C LEU A 103 -10.03 -25.40 -9.27
N ARG A 104 -10.99 -25.41 -8.35
CA ARG A 104 -10.74 -25.33 -6.90
C ARG A 104 -10.23 -26.65 -6.30
N GLY A 105 -10.47 -27.78 -6.97
CA GLY A 105 -10.05 -29.10 -6.52
C GLY A 105 -8.67 -29.55 -7.02
N ARG A 106 -7.91 -28.70 -7.71
CA ARG A 106 -6.51 -28.91 -8.07
C ARG A 106 -5.62 -28.03 -7.20
#